data_AF-A0A6B3F3A1-F1
#
_entry.id   AF-A0A6B3F3A1-F1
#
_cell.length_a   1.000
_cell.length_b   1.000
_cell.length_c   1.000
_cell.angle_alpha   90.00
_cell.angle_beta   90.00
_cell.angle_gamma   90.00
#
_symmetry.space_group_name_H-M   'P 1'
#
loop_
_entity.id
_entity.type
_entity.pdbx_description
1 polymer ?
#
loop_
_entity_poly.entity_id
_entity_poly.type
_entity_poly.pdbx_seq_one_letter_code
_entity_poly.pdbx_strand_id
1 'polypeptide(L)' 'RLRPAVLGHDLRGITRGLVPELQRRGAFRTAYTATTLRGHLGLDPHPANRYATT' A
#
# COMPACT_ATOMS: atom_id res chain seq x y z
N ARG A 1 8.25 19.01 8.33
CA ARG A 1 9.44 18.74 7.48
C ARG A 1 9.81 17.26 7.61
N LEU A 2 10.00 16.56 6.49
CA LEU A 2 10.50 15.18 6.48
C LEU A 2 12.01 15.18 6.79
N ARG A 3 12.44 14.21 7.59
CA ARG A 3 13.81 13.99 8.07
C ARG A 3 14.23 12.56 7.70
N PRO A 4 14.82 12.36 6.51
CA PRO A 4 15.06 11.04 5.95
C PRO A 4 15.64 10.05 6.96
N ALA A 5 15.09 8.82 6.96
CA ALA A 5 15.50 7.69 7.81
C ALA A 5 15.21 7.83 9.31
N VAL A 6 14.42 8.82 9.75
CA VAL A 6 13.98 8.93 11.15
C VAL A 6 12.54 8.44 11.30
N LEU A 7 12.36 7.13 11.47
CA LEU A 7 11.04 6.48 11.46
C LEU A 7 10.00 7.14 12.38
N GLY A 8 10.36 7.47 13.62
CA GLY A 8 9.42 8.05 14.59
C GLY A 8 8.87 9.43 14.19
N HIS A 9 9.63 10.19 13.40
CA HIS A 9 9.26 11.53 12.93
C HIS A 9 8.64 11.48 11.54
N ASP A 10 9.30 10.78 10.61
CA ASP A 10 8.88 10.68 9.22
C ASP A 10 7.57 9.95 9.06
N LEU A 11 7.39 8.83 9.76
CA LEU A 11 6.17 8.04 9.63
C LEU A 11 4.96 8.87 10.02
N ARG A 12 5.04 9.66 11.10
CA ARG A 12 3.94 10.56 11.52
C ARG A 12 3.70 11.65 10.48
N GLY A 13 4.76 12.27 9.96
CA GLY A 13 4.63 13.31 8.92
C GLY A 13 4.00 12.78 7.62
N ILE A 14 4.38 11.58 7.20
CA ILE A 14 3.83 10.92 6.02
C ILE A 14 2.38 10.51 6.25
N THR A 15 2.10 9.73 7.29
CA THR A 15 0.76 9.15 7.53
C THR A 15 -0.29 10.19 7.90
N ARG A 16 0.07 11.26 8.62
CA ARG A 16 -0.88 12.29 9.07
C ARG A 16 -0.92 13.54 8.19
N GLY A 17 0.11 13.77 7.39
CA GLY A 17 0.22 14.95 6.53
C GLY A 17 0.08 14.62 5.05
N LEU A 18 0.98 13.79 4.52
CA LEU A 18 1.06 13.49 3.09
C LEU A 18 -0.07 12.57 2.60
N VAL A 19 -0.31 11.45 3.30
CA VAL A 19 -1.29 10.44 2.88
C VAL A 19 -2.70 11.03 2.71
N PRO A 20 -3.23 11.86 3.64
CA PRO A 20 -4.54 12.48 3.45
C PRO A 20 -4.65 13.35 2.20
N GLU A 21 -3.57 14.05 1.82
CA GLU A 21 -3.59 14.89 0.63
C GLU A 21 -3.54 14.07 -0.66
N LEU A 22 -2.80 12.96 -0.67
CA LEU A 22 -2.82 12.03 -1.81
C LEU A 22 -4.18 11.36 -1.98
N GLN A 23 -4.86 11.03 -0.89
CA GLN A 23 -6.23 10.50 -0.91
C GLN A 23 -7.23 11.53 -1.46
N ARG A 24 -7.17 12.79 -1.00
CA ARG A 24 -8.02 13.87 -1.53
C ARG A 24 -7.87 14.08 -3.04
N ARG A 25 -6.67 13.86 -3.57
CA ARG A 25 -6.34 13.97 -5.01
C ARG A 25 -6.58 12.68 -5.80
N GLY A 26 -7.08 11.61 -5.17
CA GLY A 26 -7.32 10.33 -5.84
C GLY A 26 -6.04 9.55 -6.22
N ALA A 27 -4.88 9.98 -5.75
CA ALA A 27 -3.58 9.36 -6.07
C ALA A 27 -3.21 8.23 -5.09
N PHE A 28 -3.99 8.00 -4.04
CA PHE A 28 -3.75 6.96 -3.05
C PHE A 28 -5.05 6.33 -2.56
N ARG A 29 -5.00 5.04 -2.21
CA ARG A 29 -6.16 4.28 -1.73
C ARG A 29 -6.74 4.86 -0.43
N THR A 30 -8.06 4.82 -0.30
CA THR A 30 -8.80 5.23 0.91
C THR A 30 -9.21 4.05 1.78
N ALA A 31 -9.30 2.85 1.22
CA ALA A 31 -9.60 1.62 1.92
C ALA A 31 -8.78 0.45 1.32
N TYR A 32 -8.66 -0.62 2.09
CA TYR A 32 -8.15 -1.90 1.62
C TYR A 32 -9.31 -2.73 1.07
N THR A 33 -9.26 -3.08 -0.21
CA THR A 33 -10.30 -3.85 -0.90
C THR A 33 -9.94 -5.32 -1.10
N ALA A 34 -8.64 -5.63 -1.09
CA ALA A 34 -8.16 -7.01 -1.15
C ALA A 34 -7.87 -7.56 0.25
N THR A 35 -7.74 -8.88 0.36
CA THR A 35 -7.35 -9.57 1.60
C THR A 35 -5.94 -10.15 1.51
N THR A 36 -5.30 -10.04 0.34
CA THR A 36 -3.95 -10.54 0.08
C THR A 36 -3.02 -9.39 -0.28
N LEU A 37 -1.73 -9.57 0.01
CA LEU A 37 -0.70 -8.62 -0.41
C LEU A 37 -0.67 -8.47 -1.94
N ARG A 38 -0.88 -9.56 -2.69
CA ARG A 38 -0.93 -9.52 -4.17
C ARG A 38 -2.07 -8.64 -4.66
N GLY A 39 -3.26 -8.80 -4.08
CA GLY A 39 -4.41 -7.96 -4.43
C GLY A 39 -4.20 -6.49 -4.07
N HIS A 40 -3.52 -6.18 -2.97
CA HIS A 40 -3.15 -4.80 -2.64
C HIS A 40 -2.18 -4.16 -3.63
N LEU A 41 -1.38 -4.97 -4.32
CA LEU A 41 -0.36 -4.52 -5.28
C LEU A 41 -0.84 -4.63 -6.74
N GLY A 42 -2.08 -5.06 -7.00
CA GLY A 42 -2.58 -5.27 -8.36
C GLY A 42 -1.90 -6.45 -9.08
N LEU A 43 -1.42 -7.44 -8.33
CA LEU A 43 -0.69 -8.61 -8.84
C LEU A 43 -1.58 -9.87 -8.95
N ASP A 44 -2.90 -9.71 -8.88
CA ASP A 44 -3.84 -10.81 -9.09
C ASP A 44 -4.10 -11.01 -10.59
N PRO A 45 -4.29 -12.26 -11.06
CA PRO A 45 -4.49 -13.48 -10.25
C PRO A 45 -3.22 -14.09 -9.65
N HIS A 46 -3.39 -14.92 -8.63
CA HIS A 46 -2.31 -15.75 -8.08
C HIS A 46 -1.80 -16.73 -9.16
N PRO A 47 -0.48 -16.83 -9.40
CA PRO A 47 0.05 -17.76 -10.38
C PRO A 47 -0.26 -19.19 -9.97
N ALA A 48 -0.70 -20.01 -10.93
CA ALA A 48 -0.97 -21.42 -10.68
C ALA A 48 0.30 -22.14 -10.21
N ASN A 49 0.17 -22.98 -9.19
CA ASN A 49 1.27 -23.82 -8.75
C ASN A 49 1.63 -24.80 -9.87
N ARG A 50 2.91 -24.83 -10.25
CA ARG A 50 3.47 -25.76 -11.26
C ARG A 50 3.28 -27.24 -10.95
N TYR A 51 2.96 -27.58 -9.70
CA TYR A 51 2.70 -28.94 -9.23
C TYR A 51 1.23 -29.17 -8.85
N ALA A 52 0.33 -28.21 -9.13
CA ALA A 52 -1.09 -28.44 -8.91
C ALA A 52 -1.56 -29.55 -9.85
N THR A 53 -1.94 -30.69 -9.29
CA THR A 53 -2.69 -31.73 -10.00
C THR A 53 -4.13 -31.27 -10.14
N THR A 54 -4.61 -31.25 -11.39
CA THR A 54 -5.99 -30.90 -11.78
C THR A 54 -7.03 -31.76 -11.08
#